data_AF-K0V7W4-F1
#
_entry.id   AF-K0V7W4-F1
#
_cell.length_a   1.000
_cell.length_b   1.000
_cell.length_c   1.000
_cell.angle_alpha   90.00
_cell.angle_beta   90.00
_cell.angle_gamma   90.00
#
_symmetry.space_group_name_H-M   'P 1'
#
loop_
_entity.id
_entity.type
_entity.pdbx_description
1 polymer ?
#
loop_
_entity_poly.entity_id
_entity_poly.type
_entity_poly.pdbx_seq_one_letter_code
_entity_poly.pdbx_strand_id
1 'polypeptide(L)'
;LADQAYEPFRALVEMALRHAGGVRIDHIIGMFRLWWIPKGAAPNEGTYVRYDHDAMIGIIALEAHRAGALVVGEDLGTVEPWVRDYLRERGLFGTSILWFESDGSVGPPGQPLPAERWREYCLSSVTTHDLPPTRGYLAGEHVRLREQLGLLTRPADQELGADRAAQAAWLQELRRVGLLEDDPDPDQIVSALYRYLGRSPSKLLALSLADAVGEMRTQNQPGTTDEYPNWRIPLAGPDGRRLLLEDVFTDPRAAALSEVMAEITGHSVRAVM
;
A
#
# COMPACT_ATOMS: atom_id res chain seq x y z
N LEU A 1 -13.09 -26.94 -3.97
CA LEU A 1 -11.79 -26.65 -4.61
C LEU A 1 -10.93 -27.91 -4.71
N ALA A 2 -10.60 -28.56 -3.59
CA ALA A 2 -9.81 -29.80 -3.59
C ALA A 2 -10.41 -30.92 -4.47
N ASP A 3 -11.72 -31.17 -4.40
CA ASP A 3 -12.39 -32.19 -5.23
C ASP A 3 -12.32 -31.93 -6.74
N GLN A 4 -12.05 -30.68 -7.14
CA GLN A 4 -11.84 -30.28 -8.53
C GLN A 4 -10.34 -30.10 -8.85
N ALA A 5 -9.46 -30.66 -8.01
CA ALA A 5 -8.01 -30.56 -8.13
C ALA A 5 -7.50 -29.11 -8.27
N TYR A 6 -8.20 -28.14 -7.65
CA TYR A 6 -7.91 -26.70 -7.71
C TYR A 6 -7.92 -26.08 -9.12
N GLU A 7 -8.44 -26.78 -10.13
CA GLU A 7 -8.42 -26.33 -11.53
C GLU A 7 -9.00 -24.92 -11.74
N PRO A 8 -10.15 -24.53 -11.13
CA PRO A 8 -10.67 -23.17 -11.29
C PRO A 8 -9.73 -22.09 -10.73
N PHE A 9 -9.05 -22.39 -9.62
CA PHE A 9 -8.13 -21.45 -8.99
C PHE A 9 -6.85 -21.30 -9.82
N ARG A 10 -6.29 -22.42 -10.28
CA ARG A 10 -5.15 -22.43 -11.18
C ARG A 10 -5.43 -21.65 -12.47
N ALA A 11 -6.59 -21.88 -13.09
CA ALA A 11 -6.99 -21.17 -14.32
C ALA A 11 -7.09 -19.65 -14.11
N LEU A 12 -7.59 -19.20 -12.95
CA LEU A 12 -7.63 -17.78 -12.61
C LEU A 12 -6.22 -17.18 -12.48
N VAL A 13 -5.32 -17.87 -11.78
CA VAL A 13 -3.94 -17.41 -11.58
C VAL A 13 -3.18 -17.37 -12.92
N GLU A 14 -3.30 -18.42 -13.74
CA GLU A 14 -2.70 -18.47 -15.07
C GLU A 14 -3.21 -17.31 -15.95
N MET A 15 -4.52 -17.05 -15.94
CA MET A 15 -5.12 -15.95 -16.68
C MET A 15 -4.56 -14.59 -16.25
N ALA A 16 -4.43 -14.35 -14.93
CA ALA A 16 -3.89 -13.10 -14.40
C ALA A 16 -2.43 -12.87 -14.80
N LEU A 17 -1.66 -13.96 -14.95
CA LEU A 17 -0.23 -13.91 -15.27
C LEU A 17 0.09 -13.93 -16.77
N ARG A 18 -0.86 -14.33 -17.62
CA ARG A 18 -0.63 -14.59 -19.05
C ARG A 18 0.12 -13.49 -19.82
N HIS A 19 -0.12 -12.23 -19.46
CA HIS A 19 0.46 -11.06 -20.13
C HIS A 19 1.11 -10.07 -19.16
N ALA A 20 1.51 -10.53 -17.98
CA ALA A 20 2.06 -9.68 -16.93
C ALA A 20 3.41 -10.21 -16.43
N GLY A 21 4.37 -9.30 -16.18
CA GLY A 21 5.64 -9.63 -15.53
C GLY A 21 5.53 -9.83 -14.02
N GLY A 22 4.35 -9.62 -13.45
CA GLY A 22 4.05 -9.89 -12.05
C GLY A 22 2.57 -9.73 -11.73
N VAL A 23 2.16 -10.27 -10.58
CA VAL A 23 0.80 -10.17 -10.07
C VAL A 23 0.81 -9.72 -8.60
N ARG A 24 -0.07 -8.78 -8.26
CA ARG A 24 -0.39 -8.47 -6.86
C ARG A 24 -1.64 -9.27 -6.47
N ILE A 25 -1.51 -10.16 -5.50
CA ILE A 25 -2.63 -10.89 -4.92
C ILE A 25 -3.15 -10.08 -3.75
N ASP A 26 -4.35 -9.54 -3.91
CA ASP A 26 -5.06 -8.85 -2.84
C ASP A 26 -5.41 -9.82 -1.73
N HIS A 27 -5.25 -9.39 -0.47
CA HIS A 27 -5.49 -10.20 0.71
C HIS A 27 -4.91 -11.61 0.60
N ILE A 28 -3.58 -11.73 0.43
CA ILE A 28 -2.90 -13.04 0.27
C ILE A 28 -3.21 -14.00 1.44
N ILE A 29 -3.57 -13.43 2.59
CA ILE A 29 -4.01 -14.15 3.79
C ILE A 29 -5.26 -15.01 3.51
N GLY A 30 -6.08 -14.64 2.53
CA GLY A 30 -7.23 -15.42 2.06
C GLY A 30 -6.88 -16.82 1.57
N MET A 31 -5.63 -17.06 1.19
CA MET A 31 -5.13 -18.40 0.82
C MET A 31 -4.91 -19.30 2.05
N PHE A 32 -4.90 -18.72 3.25
CA PHE A 32 -4.74 -19.39 4.53
C PHE A 32 -6.08 -19.49 5.26
N ARG A 33 -6.80 -18.38 5.34
CA ARG A 33 -8.11 -18.28 5.99
C ARG A 33 -8.87 -17.06 5.53
N LEU A 34 -10.19 -17.13 5.54
CA LEU A 34 -11.07 -15.98 5.31
C LEU A 34 -12.03 -15.79 6.48
N TRP A 35 -12.32 -14.54 6.82
CA TRP A 35 -13.37 -14.20 7.77
C TRP A 35 -14.73 -14.32 7.09
N TRP A 36 -15.48 -15.36 7.42
CA TRP A 36 -16.80 -15.63 6.85
C TRP A 36 -17.88 -15.09 7.76
N ILE A 37 -18.77 -14.27 7.19
CA ILE A 37 -19.92 -13.70 7.87
C ILE A 37 -21.17 -14.41 7.35
N PRO A 38 -22.00 -15.01 8.23
CA PRO A 38 -23.28 -15.55 7.81
C PRO A 38 -24.13 -14.50 7.10
N LYS A 39 -24.85 -14.90 6.04
CA LYS A 39 -25.68 -13.96 5.27
C LYS A 39 -26.69 -13.28 6.19
N GLY A 40 -26.66 -11.94 6.23
CA GLY A 40 -27.56 -11.11 7.03
C GLY A 40 -27.05 -10.81 8.45
N ALA A 41 -25.93 -11.37 8.87
CA ALA A 41 -25.29 -11.06 10.16
C ALA A 41 -24.37 -9.83 10.06
N ALA A 42 -24.04 -9.25 11.21
CA ALA A 42 -23.10 -8.14 11.29
C ALA A 42 -21.65 -8.61 11.08
N PRO A 43 -20.72 -7.74 10.63
CA PRO A 43 -19.33 -8.12 10.36
C PRO A 43 -18.56 -8.70 11.57
N ASN A 44 -18.94 -8.33 12.79
CA ASN A 44 -18.35 -8.85 14.03
C ASN A 44 -18.88 -10.24 14.44
N GLU A 45 -19.85 -10.79 13.71
CA GLU A 45 -20.45 -12.11 13.97
C GLU A 45 -19.89 -13.22 13.07
N GLY A 46 -18.78 -12.94 12.36
CA GLY A 46 -18.11 -13.92 11.52
C GLY A 46 -17.18 -14.87 12.28
N THR A 47 -16.52 -15.75 11.52
CA THR A 47 -15.44 -16.60 12.01
C THR A 47 -14.44 -16.91 10.90
N TYR A 48 -13.22 -17.32 11.26
CA TYR A 48 -12.23 -17.73 10.27
C TYR A 48 -12.49 -19.15 9.76
N VAL A 49 -12.59 -19.28 8.43
CA VAL A 49 -12.60 -20.56 7.71
C VAL A 49 -11.24 -20.76 7.07
N ARG A 50 -10.60 -21.91 7.33
CA ARG A 50 -9.26 -22.24 6.85
C ARG A 50 -9.28 -22.82 5.43
N TYR A 51 -8.22 -22.55 4.70
CA TYR A 51 -7.90 -23.11 3.40
C TYR A 51 -6.61 -23.91 3.46
N ASP A 52 -6.42 -24.81 2.48
CA ASP A 52 -5.16 -25.50 2.26
C ASP A 52 -4.16 -24.56 1.58
N HIS A 53 -3.48 -23.76 2.40
CA HIS A 53 -2.49 -22.79 1.95
C HIS A 53 -1.30 -23.42 1.24
N ASP A 54 -0.92 -24.67 1.56
CA ASP A 54 0.15 -25.36 0.86
C ASP A 54 -0.21 -25.58 -0.61
N ALA A 55 -1.43 -26.04 -0.87
CA ALA A 55 -1.93 -26.16 -2.24
C ALA A 55 -2.10 -24.78 -2.90
N MET A 56 -2.75 -23.82 -2.24
CA MET A 56 -3.08 -22.53 -2.85
C MET A 56 -1.84 -21.67 -3.14
N ILE A 57 -0.94 -21.50 -2.19
CA ILE A 57 0.31 -20.76 -2.41
C ILE A 57 1.22 -21.54 -3.36
N GLY A 58 1.25 -22.88 -3.27
CA GLY A 58 2.00 -23.72 -4.21
C GLY A 58 1.58 -23.51 -5.67
N ILE A 59 0.27 -23.43 -5.93
CA ILE A 59 -0.27 -23.14 -7.27
C ILE A 59 0.12 -21.73 -7.73
N ILE A 60 0.00 -20.73 -6.86
CA ILE A 60 0.43 -19.35 -7.19
C ILE A 60 1.91 -19.33 -7.59
N ALA A 61 2.77 -19.94 -6.78
CA ALA A 61 4.21 -19.98 -7.03
C ALA A 61 4.54 -20.75 -8.33
N LEU A 62 3.85 -21.87 -8.59
CA LEU A 62 4.05 -22.66 -9.81
C LEU A 62 3.68 -21.90 -11.07
N GLU A 63 2.50 -21.27 -11.11
CA GLU A 63 2.06 -20.53 -12.29
C GLU A 63 2.88 -19.26 -12.50
N ALA A 64 3.30 -18.58 -11.41
CA ALA A 64 4.25 -17.46 -11.50
C ALA A 64 5.61 -17.90 -12.06
N HIS A 65 6.13 -19.04 -11.60
CA HIS A 65 7.37 -19.60 -12.14
C HIS A 65 7.26 -19.94 -13.63
N ARG A 66 6.15 -20.56 -14.07
CA ARG A 66 5.90 -20.86 -15.49
C ARG A 66 5.82 -19.61 -16.36
N ALA A 67 5.25 -18.53 -15.83
CA ALA A 67 5.15 -17.25 -16.52
C ALA A 67 6.43 -16.40 -16.44
N GLY A 68 7.41 -16.78 -15.62
CA GLY A 68 8.59 -15.95 -15.33
C GLY A 68 8.22 -14.64 -14.62
N ALA A 69 7.18 -14.67 -13.79
CA ALA A 69 6.56 -13.49 -13.20
C ALA A 69 6.79 -13.42 -11.68
N LEU A 70 6.78 -12.19 -11.14
CA LEU A 70 6.87 -11.93 -9.70
C LEU A 70 5.48 -11.99 -9.04
N VAL A 71 5.44 -12.32 -7.75
CA VAL A 71 4.20 -12.29 -6.95
C VAL A 71 4.38 -11.36 -5.78
N VAL A 72 3.47 -10.41 -5.62
CA VAL A 72 3.34 -9.56 -4.44
C VAL A 72 2.04 -9.94 -3.73
N GLY A 73 2.14 -10.54 -2.54
CA GLY A 73 0.99 -10.76 -1.67
C GLY A 73 0.75 -9.56 -0.78
N GLU A 74 -0.44 -8.95 -0.84
CA GLU A 74 -0.84 -7.95 0.14
C GLU A 74 -1.05 -8.63 1.49
N ASP A 75 -0.18 -8.30 2.45
CA ASP A 75 -0.08 -8.93 3.76
C ASP A 75 -0.22 -7.92 4.92
N LEU A 76 -1.21 -7.04 4.80
CA LEU A 76 -1.57 -6.04 5.80
C LEU A 76 -2.67 -6.56 6.75
N GLY A 77 -2.88 -5.84 7.83
CA GLY A 77 -3.92 -6.17 8.83
C GLY A 77 -3.54 -7.34 9.73
N THR A 78 -4.52 -8.22 10.00
CA THR A 78 -4.38 -9.30 10.99
C THR A 78 -3.71 -10.55 10.41
N VAL A 79 -2.39 -10.50 10.32
CA VAL A 79 -1.55 -11.59 9.79
C VAL A 79 -0.99 -12.44 10.92
N GLU A 80 -1.07 -13.77 10.80
CA GLU A 80 -0.44 -14.68 11.78
C GLU A 80 1.09 -14.62 11.65
N PRO A 81 1.85 -14.68 12.76
CA PRO A 81 3.31 -14.42 12.74
C PRO A 81 4.10 -15.25 11.72
N TRP A 82 3.71 -16.51 11.52
CA TRP A 82 4.40 -17.46 10.65
C TRP A 82 4.12 -17.26 9.15
N VAL A 83 3.02 -16.58 8.79
CA VAL A 83 2.55 -16.47 7.40
C VAL A 83 3.55 -15.68 6.55
N ARG A 84 4.12 -14.60 7.10
CA ARG A 84 5.10 -13.78 6.38
C ARG A 84 6.38 -14.56 6.07
N ASP A 85 6.86 -15.38 7.01
CA ASP A 85 8.00 -16.26 6.78
C ASP A 85 7.69 -17.33 5.74
N TYR A 86 6.51 -17.96 5.83
CA TYR A 86 6.07 -18.96 4.87
C TYR A 86 6.03 -18.44 3.42
N LEU A 87 5.52 -17.22 3.23
CA LEU A 87 5.47 -16.55 1.92
C LEU A 87 6.88 -16.19 1.42
N ARG A 88 7.71 -15.62 2.31
CA ARG A 88 9.10 -15.25 2.00
C ARG A 88 9.93 -16.44 1.56
N GLU A 89 9.82 -17.58 2.26
CA GLU A 89 10.54 -18.81 1.92
C GLU A 89 10.20 -19.37 0.54
N ARG A 90 9.06 -18.95 -0.04
CA ARG A 90 8.60 -19.32 -1.39
C ARG A 90 8.85 -18.22 -2.43
N GLY A 91 9.53 -17.14 -2.05
CA GLY A 91 9.87 -16.03 -2.95
C GLY A 91 8.70 -15.11 -3.27
N LEU A 92 7.62 -15.13 -2.46
CA LEU A 92 6.52 -14.18 -2.61
C LEU A 92 6.87 -12.90 -1.85
N PHE A 93 6.73 -11.76 -2.53
CA PHE A 93 6.95 -10.44 -1.93
C PHE A 93 5.78 -10.07 -1.03
N GLY A 94 6.05 -9.42 0.09
CA GLY A 94 5.01 -8.76 0.89
C GLY A 94 4.74 -7.32 0.44
N THR A 95 3.96 -6.58 1.23
CA THR A 95 3.70 -5.15 1.04
C THR A 95 4.09 -4.34 2.27
N SER A 96 4.76 -3.21 2.05
CA SER A 96 5.10 -2.24 3.10
C SER A 96 4.57 -0.86 2.71
N ILE A 97 3.65 -0.33 3.53
CA ILE A 97 3.04 0.99 3.29
C ILE A 97 3.58 1.93 4.34
N LEU A 98 4.22 3.02 3.91
CA LEU A 98 4.94 3.94 4.80
C LEU A 98 4.11 4.35 6.02
N TRP A 99 2.85 4.73 5.83
CA TRP A 99 1.98 5.16 6.92
C TRP A 99 1.71 4.10 8.00
N PHE A 100 1.95 2.82 7.69
CA PHE A 100 1.76 1.69 8.59
C PHE A 100 3.08 1.11 9.13
N GLU A 101 4.23 1.51 8.58
CA GLU A 101 5.54 1.05 9.03
C GLU A 101 5.96 1.78 10.33
N SER A 102 5.59 1.19 11.46
CA SER A 102 5.92 1.69 12.79
C SER A 102 6.46 0.59 13.70
N ASP A 103 7.21 0.98 14.73
CA ASP A 103 7.75 0.05 15.73
C ASP A 103 6.72 -0.40 16.80
N GLY A 104 5.48 0.11 16.71
CA GLY A 104 4.38 -0.25 17.62
C GLY A 104 3.66 -1.50 17.16
N SER A 105 3.62 -2.55 17.98
CA SER A 105 2.94 -3.81 17.65
C SER A 105 1.44 -3.80 17.94
N VAL A 106 0.97 -3.06 18.96
CA VAL A 106 -0.45 -2.80 19.34
C VAL A 106 -0.45 -1.64 20.35
N GLY A 107 -1.16 -0.53 20.10
CA GLY A 107 -1.24 0.60 21.04
C GLY A 107 -1.17 1.98 20.38
N PRO A 108 -0.86 3.08 21.13
CA PRO A 108 -0.66 4.40 20.53
C PRO A 108 0.40 4.34 19.43
N PRO A 109 0.36 5.25 18.43
CA PRO A 109 1.24 5.18 17.28
C PRO A 109 2.70 5.09 17.74
N GLY A 110 3.36 4.01 17.34
CA GLY A 110 4.80 3.85 17.52
C GLY A 110 5.56 4.89 16.70
N GLN A 111 6.87 4.93 16.87
CA GLN A 111 7.70 5.76 16.01
C GLN A 111 7.76 5.16 14.60
N PRO A 112 7.93 5.99 13.55
CA PRO A 112 8.25 5.52 12.21
C PRO A 112 9.36 4.47 12.25
N LEU A 113 9.14 3.33 11.60
CA LEU A 113 10.14 2.30 11.53
C LEU A 113 11.33 2.81 10.68
N PRO A 114 12.58 2.78 11.20
CA PRO A 114 13.75 3.14 10.42
C PRO A 114 13.81 2.33 9.12
N ALA A 115 14.12 2.98 8.00
CA ALA A 115 14.05 2.38 6.66
C ALA A 115 14.88 1.08 6.56
N GLU A 116 16.01 1.01 7.26
CA GLU A 116 16.91 -0.15 7.26
C GLU A 116 16.28 -1.40 7.91
N ARG A 117 15.21 -1.23 8.68
CA ARG A 117 14.44 -2.32 9.30
C ARG A 117 13.23 -2.76 8.48
N TRP A 118 12.96 -2.12 7.35
CA TRP A 118 11.90 -2.54 6.44
C TRP A 118 12.29 -3.86 5.76
N ARG A 119 11.29 -4.56 5.23
CA ARG A 119 11.47 -5.91 4.67
C ARG A 119 12.07 -5.84 3.26
N GLU A 120 13.14 -6.61 3.02
CA GLU A 120 13.81 -6.67 1.71
C GLU A 120 12.89 -7.21 0.58
N TYR A 121 12.22 -8.34 0.81
CA TYR A 121 11.30 -8.94 -0.17
C TYR A 121 9.90 -8.34 -0.08
N CYS A 122 9.80 -7.03 -0.31
CA CYS A 122 8.53 -6.30 -0.33
C CYS A 122 8.41 -5.32 -1.49
N LEU A 123 7.15 -5.07 -1.88
CA LEU A 123 6.72 -3.87 -2.57
C LEU A 123 6.46 -2.77 -1.55
N SER A 124 7.31 -1.75 -1.54
CA SER A 124 7.17 -0.59 -0.67
C SER A 124 6.55 0.59 -1.40
N SER A 125 5.59 1.26 -0.77
CA SER A 125 4.98 2.48 -1.28
C SER A 125 4.67 3.47 -0.15
N VAL A 126 4.48 4.74 -0.51
CA VAL A 126 4.04 5.75 0.46
C VAL A 126 2.56 5.54 0.82
N THR A 127 1.72 5.33 -0.20
CA THR A 127 0.27 5.20 -0.06
C THR A 127 -0.27 4.00 -0.85
N THR A 128 -1.58 3.75 -0.76
CA THR A 128 -2.34 2.78 -1.56
C THR A 128 -3.57 3.46 -2.18
N HIS A 129 -4.36 2.72 -2.95
CA HIS A 129 -5.63 3.24 -3.48
C HIS A 129 -6.75 3.34 -2.44
N ASP A 130 -6.58 2.70 -1.27
CA ASP A 130 -7.52 2.71 -0.13
C ASP A 130 -7.23 3.84 0.88
N LEU A 131 -6.10 4.53 0.70
CA LEU A 131 -5.77 5.74 1.43
C LEU A 131 -5.95 6.95 0.50
N PRO A 132 -6.19 8.15 1.04
CA PRO A 132 -6.03 9.35 0.24
C PRO A 132 -4.60 9.40 -0.33
N PRO A 133 -4.42 10.01 -1.51
CA PRO A 133 -3.10 10.44 -1.95
C PRO A 133 -2.42 11.28 -0.86
N THR A 134 -1.09 11.25 -0.83
CA THR A 134 -0.25 11.81 0.23
C THR A 134 -0.60 13.25 0.57
N ARG A 135 -0.90 14.12 -0.41
CA ARG A 135 -1.32 15.51 -0.15
C ARG A 135 -2.68 15.57 0.57
N GLY A 136 -3.63 14.73 0.17
CA GLY A 136 -4.91 14.57 0.87
C GLY A 136 -4.72 13.99 2.29
N TYR A 137 -3.81 13.03 2.43
CA TYR A 137 -3.47 12.43 3.72
C TYR A 137 -2.92 13.48 4.68
N LEU A 138 -1.92 14.26 4.26
CA LEU A 138 -1.32 15.36 5.02
C LEU A 138 -2.34 16.44 5.40
N ALA A 139 -3.35 16.66 4.58
CA ALA A 139 -4.45 17.57 4.91
C ALA A 139 -5.41 16.97 5.97
N GLY A 140 -5.34 15.68 6.28
CA GLY A 140 -6.26 14.99 7.19
C GLY A 140 -7.54 14.49 6.51
N GLU A 141 -7.52 14.33 5.18
CA GLU A 141 -8.69 13.92 4.40
C GLU A 141 -9.25 12.56 4.84
N HIS A 142 -8.37 11.61 5.19
CA HIS A 142 -8.77 10.30 5.68
C HIS A 142 -9.59 10.37 6.97
N VAL A 143 -9.38 11.36 7.84
CA VAL A 143 -10.21 11.55 9.05
C VAL A 143 -11.50 12.28 8.69
N ARG A 144 -11.41 13.39 7.95
CA ARG A 144 -12.57 14.22 7.58
C ARG A 144 -13.60 13.46 6.75
N LEU A 145 -13.15 12.67 5.78
CA LEU A 145 -14.03 11.87 4.95
C LEU A 145 -14.75 10.80 5.78
N ARG A 146 -14.03 10.08 6.65
CA ARG A 146 -14.65 9.10 7.55
C ARG A 146 -15.62 9.75 8.55
N GLU A 147 -15.33 10.96 9.02
CA GLU A 147 -16.25 11.73 9.87
C GLU A 147 -17.54 12.07 9.13
N GLN A 148 -17.43 12.63 7.92
CA GLN A 148 -18.59 12.98 7.08
C GLN A 148 -19.49 11.79 6.78
N LEU A 149 -18.90 10.60 6.67
CA LEU A 149 -19.58 9.34 6.38
C LEU A 149 -20.04 8.59 7.64
N GLY A 150 -19.78 9.12 8.84
CA GLY A 150 -20.15 8.47 10.10
C GLY A 150 -19.38 7.18 10.41
N LEU A 151 -18.17 7.04 9.86
CA LEU A 151 -17.34 5.82 9.98
C LEU A 151 -16.33 5.88 11.11
N LEU A 152 -16.17 7.01 11.79
CA LEU A 152 -15.25 7.12 12.92
C LEU A 152 -15.80 6.38 14.15
N THR A 153 -14.94 5.59 14.79
CA THR A 153 -15.26 4.86 16.04
C THR A 153 -14.92 5.66 17.30
N ARG A 154 -14.29 6.82 17.15
CA ARG A 154 -13.93 7.77 18.21
C ARG A 154 -14.21 9.20 17.75
N PRO A 155 -14.28 10.18 18.68
CA PRO A 155 -14.46 11.59 18.33
C PRO A 155 -13.39 12.08 17.33
N ALA A 156 -13.82 12.91 16.37
CA ALA A 156 -12.97 13.36 15.27
C ALA A 156 -11.76 14.20 15.74
N ASP A 157 -11.90 14.96 16.82
CA ASP A 157 -10.81 15.71 17.44
C ASP A 157 -9.69 14.80 17.96
N GLN A 158 -10.05 13.65 18.53
CA GLN A 158 -9.09 12.64 18.98
C GLN A 158 -8.41 11.94 17.80
N GLU A 159 -9.16 11.60 16.76
CA GLU A 159 -8.60 11.00 15.53
C GLU A 159 -7.64 11.97 14.82
N LEU A 160 -8.03 13.24 14.65
CA LEU A 160 -7.17 14.29 14.10
C LEU A 160 -5.94 14.56 14.99
N GLY A 161 -6.09 14.48 16.31
CA GLY A 161 -4.97 14.59 17.24
C GLY A 161 -3.95 13.47 17.05
N ALA A 162 -4.41 12.22 16.95
CA ALA A 162 -3.56 11.07 16.72
C ALA A 162 -2.89 11.09 15.33
N ASP A 163 -3.64 11.48 14.29
CA ASP A 163 -3.11 11.65 12.94
C ASP A 163 -2.00 12.72 12.90
N ARG A 164 -2.24 13.90 13.47
CA ARG A 164 -1.21 14.95 13.56
C ARG A 164 0.05 14.48 14.28
N ALA A 165 -0.08 13.69 15.35
CA ALA A 165 1.07 13.14 16.07
C ALA A 165 1.85 12.13 15.21
N ALA A 166 1.16 11.24 14.48
CA ALA A 166 1.78 10.28 13.58
C ALA A 166 2.50 10.97 12.41
N GLN A 167 1.87 11.97 11.80
CA GLN A 167 2.49 12.78 10.75
C GLN A 167 3.71 13.55 11.27
N ALA A 168 3.60 14.18 12.45
CA ALA A 168 4.73 14.88 13.07
C ALA A 168 5.93 13.97 13.33
N ALA A 169 5.69 12.72 13.74
CA ALA A 169 6.74 11.72 13.92
C ALA A 169 7.43 11.38 12.59
N TRP A 170 6.66 11.19 11.52
CA TRP A 170 7.22 10.99 10.17
C TRP A 170 8.03 12.21 9.69
N LEU A 171 7.53 13.42 9.87
CA LEU A 171 8.28 14.64 9.50
C LEU A 171 9.57 14.79 10.31
N GLN A 172 9.53 14.45 11.60
CA GLN A 172 10.72 14.43 12.45
C GLN A 172 11.74 13.39 11.96
N GLU A 173 11.28 12.19 11.57
CA GLU A 173 12.16 11.15 11.03
C GLU A 173 12.82 11.62 9.72
N LEU A 174 12.05 12.19 8.79
CA LEU A 174 12.57 12.74 7.53
C LEU A 174 13.64 13.82 7.76
N ARG A 175 13.43 14.72 8.74
CA ARG A 175 14.44 15.72 9.15
C ARG A 175 15.66 15.06 9.76
N ARG A 176 15.47 14.08 10.66
CA ARG A 176 16.56 13.34 11.33
C ARG A 176 17.48 12.66 10.33
N VAL A 177 16.93 12.14 9.23
CA VAL A 177 17.70 11.49 8.16
C VAL A 177 18.15 12.45 7.05
N GLY A 178 17.91 13.76 7.21
CA GLY A 178 18.36 14.80 6.28
C GLY A 178 17.63 14.83 4.93
N LEU A 179 16.39 14.34 4.87
CA LEU A 179 15.56 14.34 3.66
C LEU A 179 14.57 15.50 3.58
N LEU A 180 14.39 16.24 4.67
CA LEU A 180 13.42 17.32 4.78
C LEU A 180 14.02 18.47 5.59
N GLU A 181 13.80 19.69 5.11
CA GLU A 181 14.21 20.92 5.78
C GLU A 181 13.12 21.45 6.73
N ASP A 182 13.38 22.59 7.35
CA ASP A 182 12.36 23.32 8.13
C ASP A 182 11.35 24.01 7.20
N ASP A 183 10.10 24.13 7.69
CA ASP A 183 8.95 24.73 6.98
C ASP A 183 8.73 24.27 5.52
N PRO A 184 8.68 22.95 5.25
CA PRO A 184 8.52 22.44 3.90
C PRO A 184 7.10 22.63 3.36
N ASP A 185 6.99 22.83 2.05
CA ASP A 185 5.72 22.74 1.34
C ASP A 185 5.26 21.27 1.17
N PRO A 186 3.98 21.02 0.84
CA PRO A 186 3.49 19.65 0.68
C PRO A 186 4.21 18.81 -0.39
N ASP A 187 4.69 19.42 -1.48
CA ASP A 187 5.33 18.71 -2.57
C ASP A 187 6.76 18.29 -2.18
N GLN A 188 7.44 19.12 -1.36
CA GLN A 188 8.71 18.78 -0.70
C GLN A 188 8.54 17.62 0.29
N ILE A 189 7.47 17.61 1.09
CA ILE A 189 7.16 16.49 2.00
C ILE A 189 6.94 15.20 1.21
N VAL A 190 6.12 15.25 0.15
CA VAL A 190 5.86 14.08 -0.72
C VAL A 190 7.17 13.56 -1.30
N SER A 191 8.01 14.44 -1.86
CA SER A 191 9.31 14.07 -2.41
C SER A 191 10.25 13.43 -1.37
N ALA A 192 10.27 13.95 -0.15
CA ALA A 192 11.06 13.39 0.95
C ALA A 192 10.58 11.99 1.36
N LEU A 193 9.27 11.75 1.40
CA LEU A 193 8.69 10.43 1.67
C LEU A 193 9.09 9.40 0.60
N TYR A 194 9.06 9.79 -0.69
CA TYR A 194 9.54 8.91 -1.76
C TYR A 194 11.05 8.69 -1.72
N ARG A 195 11.86 9.71 -1.39
CA ARG A 195 13.30 9.53 -1.13
C ARG A 195 13.57 8.57 0.03
N TYR A 196 12.72 8.60 1.06
CA TYR A 196 12.84 7.69 2.21
C TYR A 196 12.67 6.23 1.83
N LEU A 197 11.78 5.91 0.87
CA LEU A 197 11.66 4.55 0.33
C LEU A 197 13.00 4.03 -0.21
N GLY A 198 13.81 4.91 -0.81
CA GLY A 198 15.16 4.60 -1.30
C GLY A 198 16.18 4.22 -0.24
N ARG A 199 15.90 4.51 1.03
CA ARG A 199 16.74 4.08 2.18
C ARG A 199 16.37 2.70 2.68
N SER A 200 15.27 2.12 2.21
CA SER A 200 14.84 0.77 2.58
C SER A 200 15.56 -0.30 1.75
N PRO A 201 15.73 -1.54 2.26
CA PRO A 201 16.27 -2.64 1.47
C PRO A 201 15.25 -3.25 0.49
N SER A 202 14.04 -2.70 0.39
CA SER A 202 12.95 -3.24 -0.42
C SER A 202 13.33 -3.35 -1.89
N LYS A 203 13.13 -4.53 -2.49
CA LYS A 203 13.46 -4.76 -3.92
C LYS A 203 12.50 -4.11 -4.89
N LEU A 204 11.26 -3.83 -4.49
CA LEU A 204 10.26 -3.21 -5.33
C LEU A 204 9.77 -1.93 -4.65
N LEU A 205 9.79 -0.82 -5.39
CA LEU A 205 9.25 0.47 -4.95
C LEU A 205 8.12 0.89 -5.89
N ALA A 206 7.03 1.41 -5.34
CA ALA A 206 5.90 1.89 -6.12
C ALA A 206 5.66 3.40 -5.91
N LEU A 207 5.56 4.11 -7.04
CA LEU A 207 5.09 5.49 -7.13
C LEU A 207 3.59 5.50 -7.42
N SER A 208 2.82 6.20 -6.58
CA SER A 208 1.42 6.48 -6.88
C SER A 208 1.32 7.58 -7.93
N LEU A 209 0.60 7.32 -9.02
CA LEU A 209 0.33 8.33 -10.04
C LEU A 209 -0.48 9.51 -9.47
N ALA A 210 -1.35 9.25 -8.48
CA ALA A 210 -2.11 10.29 -7.81
C ALA A 210 -1.20 11.24 -7.01
N ASP A 211 -0.15 10.71 -6.37
CA ASP A 211 0.87 11.54 -5.72
C ASP A 211 1.70 12.31 -6.73
N ALA A 212 2.07 11.67 -7.86
CA ALA A 212 2.86 12.27 -8.92
C ALA A 212 2.24 13.57 -9.46
N VAL A 213 0.90 13.64 -9.53
CA VAL A 213 0.18 14.82 -10.04
C VAL A 213 -0.43 15.71 -8.95
N GLY A 214 -0.25 15.35 -7.69
CA GLY A 214 -0.75 16.11 -6.55
C GLY A 214 -2.27 16.04 -6.33
N GLU A 215 -2.91 14.94 -6.75
CA GLU A 215 -4.32 14.64 -6.44
C GLU A 215 -4.54 14.68 -4.92
N MET A 216 -5.74 15.06 -4.50
CA MET A 216 -6.09 15.17 -3.09
C MET A 216 -7.22 14.22 -2.67
N ARG A 217 -8.01 13.75 -3.63
CA ARG A 217 -9.24 13.00 -3.36
C ARG A 217 -8.95 11.50 -3.27
N THR A 218 -9.54 10.86 -2.26
CA THR A 218 -9.50 9.42 -2.05
C THR A 218 -10.13 8.66 -3.22
N GLN A 219 -9.52 7.59 -3.73
CA GLN A 219 -10.15 6.79 -4.81
C GLN A 219 -11.18 5.81 -4.26
N ASN A 220 -10.87 5.16 -3.14
CA ASN A 220 -11.73 4.21 -2.46
C ASN A 220 -11.71 4.48 -0.95
N GLN A 221 -12.90 4.56 -0.34
CA GLN A 221 -13.08 4.64 1.11
C GLN A 221 -13.56 3.26 1.61
N PRO A 222 -12.67 2.43 2.17
CA PRO A 222 -13.06 1.14 2.72
C PRO A 222 -14.21 1.25 3.72
N GLY A 223 -15.10 0.26 3.71
CA GLY A 223 -16.30 0.24 4.55
C GLY A 223 -17.49 1.02 3.99
N THR A 224 -17.44 1.44 2.72
CA THR A 224 -18.56 2.09 2.03
C THR A 224 -18.93 1.35 0.75
N THR A 225 -20.17 1.51 0.31
CA THR A 225 -20.70 1.01 -0.97
C THR A 225 -21.07 2.19 -1.87
N ASP A 226 -22.10 2.95 -1.50
CA ASP A 226 -22.65 4.06 -2.30
C ASP A 226 -22.56 5.42 -1.58
N GLU A 227 -22.05 5.45 -0.34
CA GLU A 227 -21.88 6.66 0.45
C GLU A 227 -20.75 7.55 -0.08
N TYR A 228 -19.79 6.96 -0.79
CA TYR A 228 -18.71 7.65 -1.50
C TYR A 228 -18.65 7.15 -2.95
N PRO A 229 -18.30 7.99 -3.95
CA PRO A 229 -18.12 7.57 -5.33
C PRO A 229 -16.83 6.75 -5.54
N ASN A 230 -16.71 5.63 -4.82
CA ASN A 230 -15.59 4.69 -4.91
C ASN A 230 -15.34 4.27 -6.36
N TRP A 231 -14.07 4.25 -6.76
CA TRP A 231 -13.62 3.83 -8.10
C TRP A 231 -14.12 4.71 -9.24
N ARG A 232 -14.67 5.90 -8.91
CA ARG A 232 -15.24 6.84 -9.88
C ARG A 232 -14.56 8.20 -9.83
N ILE A 233 -13.43 8.33 -9.13
CA ILE A 233 -12.65 9.57 -9.08
C ILE A 233 -11.68 9.60 -10.28
N PRO A 234 -11.88 10.51 -11.25
CA PRO A 234 -10.92 10.70 -12.34
C PRO A 234 -9.68 11.42 -11.81
N LEU A 235 -8.50 11.06 -12.33
CA LEU A 235 -7.23 11.69 -12.00
C LEU A 235 -7.32 13.21 -12.25
N ALA A 236 -6.98 14.00 -11.24
CA ALA A 236 -6.91 15.44 -11.31
C ALA A 236 -5.65 15.98 -10.64
N GLY A 237 -5.30 17.20 -11.00
CA GLY A 237 -4.27 17.96 -10.29
C GLY A 237 -4.77 18.50 -8.95
N PRO A 238 -3.90 19.22 -8.21
CA PRO A 238 -4.22 19.82 -6.91
C PRO A 238 -5.38 20.83 -6.93
N ASP A 239 -5.70 21.39 -8.10
CA ASP A 239 -6.81 22.34 -8.29
C ASP A 239 -8.14 21.63 -8.63
N GLY A 240 -8.15 20.29 -8.64
CA GLY A 240 -9.31 19.47 -8.99
C GLY A 240 -9.62 19.41 -10.49
N ARG A 241 -8.79 20.01 -11.35
CA ARG A 241 -8.94 19.89 -12.80
C ARG A 241 -8.44 18.53 -13.26
N ARG A 242 -9.26 17.85 -14.06
CA ARG A 242 -8.93 16.55 -14.63
C ARG A 242 -7.67 16.66 -15.48
N LEU A 243 -6.83 15.65 -15.39
CA LEU A 243 -5.62 15.51 -16.19
C LEU A 243 -5.79 14.42 -17.23
N LEU A 244 -5.33 14.70 -18.44
CA LEU A 244 -5.12 13.70 -19.48
C LEU A 244 -3.73 13.09 -19.33
N LEU A 245 -3.50 12.00 -20.07
CA LEU A 245 -2.22 11.28 -20.01
C LEU A 245 -1.05 12.19 -20.43
N GLU A 246 -1.25 13.02 -21.45
CA GLU A 246 -0.26 13.95 -21.97
C GLU A 246 0.09 15.03 -20.93
N ASP A 247 -0.87 15.45 -20.12
CA ASP A 247 -0.65 16.44 -19.06
C ASP A 247 0.30 15.88 -17.99
N VAL A 248 0.18 14.59 -17.65
CA VAL A 248 1.08 13.91 -16.69
C VAL A 248 2.54 14.01 -17.12
N PHE A 249 2.82 13.81 -18.41
CA PHE A 249 4.19 13.85 -18.94
C PHE A 249 4.80 15.26 -18.95
N THR A 250 3.99 16.31 -18.77
CA THR A 250 4.45 17.70 -18.70
C THR A 250 4.24 18.33 -17.32
N ASP A 251 3.69 17.58 -16.36
CA ASP A 251 3.47 18.06 -15.00
C ASP A 251 4.80 18.15 -14.24
N PRO A 252 5.17 19.33 -13.70
CA PRO A 252 6.44 19.51 -13.01
C PRO A 252 6.57 18.67 -11.73
N ARG A 253 5.46 18.34 -11.05
CA ARG A 253 5.47 17.46 -9.88
C ARG A 253 5.74 16.02 -10.28
N ALA A 254 5.13 15.58 -11.39
CA ALA A 254 5.33 14.23 -11.90
C ALA A 254 6.77 14.03 -12.38
N ALA A 255 7.36 15.05 -13.03
CA ALA A 255 8.76 15.08 -13.39
C ALA A 255 9.66 14.98 -12.15
N ALA A 256 9.45 15.84 -11.14
CA ALA A 256 10.24 15.85 -9.91
C ALA A 256 10.20 14.51 -9.15
N LEU A 257 9.01 13.89 -9.02
CA LEU A 257 8.90 12.58 -8.37
C LEU A 257 9.49 11.45 -9.22
N SER A 258 9.41 11.55 -10.55
CA SER A 258 10.08 10.60 -11.44
C SER A 258 11.60 10.69 -11.31
N GLU A 259 12.16 11.89 -11.17
CA GLU A 259 13.59 12.11 -10.87
C GLU A 259 13.97 11.49 -9.53
N VAL A 260 13.18 11.70 -8.48
CA VAL A 260 13.38 11.04 -7.17
C VAL A 260 13.40 9.52 -7.32
N MET A 261 12.44 8.94 -8.04
CA MET A 261 12.37 7.50 -8.26
C MET A 261 13.57 6.99 -9.06
N ALA A 262 14.03 7.74 -10.07
CA ALA A 262 15.21 7.40 -10.85
C ALA A 262 16.50 7.45 -9.99
N GLU A 263 16.64 8.44 -9.12
CA GLU A 263 17.75 8.56 -8.17
C GLU A 263 17.81 7.34 -7.25
N ILE A 264 16.70 7.01 -6.58
CA ILE A 264 16.69 5.95 -5.57
C ILE A 264 16.79 4.54 -6.16
N THR A 265 16.34 4.33 -7.40
CA THR A 265 16.46 3.04 -8.09
C THR A 265 17.78 2.89 -8.84
N GLY A 266 18.40 3.99 -9.27
CA GLY A 266 19.66 3.98 -10.01
C GLY A 266 20.89 3.66 -9.16
N HIS A 267 20.89 3.95 -7.85
CA HIS A 267 22.03 3.69 -6.96
C HIS A 267 22.31 2.18 -6.75
N SER A 268 21.31 1.31 -6.94
CA SER A 268 21.48 -0.14 -6.82
C SER A 268 22.35 -0.75 -7.91
N VAL A 269 22.52 -0.09 -9.06
CA VAL A 269 23.34 -0.60 -10.17
C VAL A 269 24.84 -0.35 -9.94
N ARG A 270 25.22 0.67 -9.15
CA ARG A 270 26.64 0.99 -8.91
C ARG A 270 27.28 0.23 -7.76
N ALA A 271 26.51 -0.40 -6.88
CA ALA A 271 27.03 -1.19 -5.76
C ALA A 271 27.42 -2.64 -6.12
N VAL A 272 27.28 -3.03 -7.39
CA VAL A 272 27.56 -4.40 -7.90
C VAL A 272 28.60 -4.39 -9.04
N MET A 273 29.36 -3.30 -9.20
CA MET A 273 30.61 -3.25 -10.00
C MET A 273 31.79 -2.94 -9.09
#